data_AF-A0A4Y9JFM4-F1
#
_entry.id   AF-A0A4Y9JFM4-F1
#
_cell.length_a   1.000
_cell.length_b   1.000
_cell.length_c   1.000
_cell.angle_alpha   90.00
_cell.angle_beta   90.00
_cell.angle_gamma   90.00
#
_symmetry.space_group_name_H-M   'P 1'
#
loop_
_entity.id
_entity.type
_entity.pdbx_description
1 polymer ?
#
loop_
_entity_poly.entity_id
_entity_poly.type
_entity_poly.pdbx_seq_one_letter_code
_entity_poly.pdbx_strand_id
1 'polypeptide(L)'
;MLSCFDKFPIVYIDETGIDTYLYRKQGRSPRGEKVYDKIRGRRFERTSVVAGLVAHKIIAPMIYKDSMTSAFFTKWFDKQLLPSLSEPHLIVMDNASFHPKAKLDKLA
;
A
#
# COMPACT_ATOMS: atom_id res chain seq x y z
N MET A 1 21.23 -6.03 13.72
CA MET A 1 21.39 -5.15 12.54
C MET A 1 20.52 -3.89 12.67
N LEU A 2 19.22 -4.00 12.99
CA LEU A 2 18.38 -2.82 13.25
C LEU A 2 18.71 -2.07 14.56
N SER A 3 19.35 -2.75 15.52
CA SER A 3 19.77 -2.22 16.83
C SER A 3 20.67 -0.97 16.78
N CYS A 4 21.27 -0.66 15.63
CA CYS A 4 22.10 0.54 15.49
C CYS A 4 21.27 1.80 15.21
N PHE A 5 19.98 1.65 14.91
CA PHE A 5 19.05 2.72 14.57
C PHE A 5 17.95 2.93 15.61
N ASP A 6 18.14 2.42 16.84
CA ASP A 6 17.16 2.44 17.93
C ASP A 6 16.66 3.84 18.33
N LYS A 7 17.35 4.88 17.86
CA LYS A 7 17.02 6.29 18.12
C LYS A 7 16.03 6.88 17.12
N PHE A 8 15.79 6.21 15.99
CA PHE A 8 14.91 6.72 14.94
C PHE A 8 13.58 5.95 14.92
N PRO A 9 12.44 6.65 14.88
CA PRO A 9 11.17 5.99 14.60
C PRO A 9 11.23 5.28 13.25
N ILE A 10 10.62 4.09 13.20
CA ILE A 10 10.59 3.28 11.97
C ILE A 10 9.30 3.60 11.21
N VAL A 11 9.43 3.83 9.91
CA VAL A 11 8.31 3.85 8.96
C VAL A 11 8.40 2.63 8.05
N TYR A 12 7.35 1.81 8.04
CA TYR A 12 7.22 0.69 7.13
C TYR A 12 6.40 1.13 5.92
N ILE A 13 6.92 0.93 4.71
CA ILE A 13 6.20 1.19 3.47
C ILE A 13 5.78 -0.15 2.88
N ASP A 14 4.55 -0.20 2.39
CA ASP A 14 4.04 -1.34 1.63
C ASP A 14 3.02 -0.92 0.59
N GLU A 15 2.89 -1.74 -0.46
CA GLU A 15 1.87 -1.64 -1.49
C GLU A 15 0.91 -2.83 -1.42
N THR A 16 -0.39 -2.54 -1.47
CA THR A 16 -1.42 -3.59 -1.55
C THR A 16 -2.34 -3.37 -2.73
N GLY A 17 -2.55 -4.44 -3.51
CA GLY A 17 -3.55 -4.48 -4.57
C GLY A 17 -4.88 -5.00 -4.02
N ILE A 18 -5.93 -4.20 -4.18
CA ILE A 18 -7.31 -4.58 -3.88
C ILE A 18 -7.95 -5.06 -5.17
N ASP A 19 -8.04 -6.39 -5.30
CA ASP A 19 -8.83 -7.00 -6.35
C ASP A 19 -10.32 -6.81 -6.01
N THR A 20 -11.05 -6.15 -6.90
CA THR A 20 -12.43 -5.68 -6.73
C THR A 20 -13.48 -6.81 -6.79
N TYR A 21 -13.13 -8.01 -6.34
CA TYR A 21 -14.06 -9.10 -6.05
C TYR A 21 -14.86 -8.84 -4.76
N LEU A 22 -15.49 -7.66 -4.67
CA LEU A 22 -16.35 -7.26 -3.57
C LEU A 22 -17.74 -7.87 -3.73
N TYR A 23 -17.81 -9.19 -3.95
CA TYR A 23 -19.06 -9.95 -3.89
C TYR A 23 -19.01 -10.97 -2.78
N ARG A 24 -20.19 -11.29 -2.25
CA ARG A 24 -20.31 -12.22 -1.13
C ARG A 24 -20.08 -13.64 -1.63
N LYS A 25 -18.97 -14.27 -1.23
CA LYS A 25 -18.68 -15.67 -1.60
C LYS A 25 -19.61 -16.69 -0.96
N GLN A 26 -20.19 -16.36 0.20
CA GLN A 26 -21.02 -17.28 0.98
C GLN A 26 -22.23 -16.59 1.59
N GLY A 27 -23.43 -17.13 1.36
CA GLY A 27 -24.68 -16.70 1.98
C GLY A 27 -25.23 -17.75 2.93
N ARG A 28 -26.15 -17.37 3.84
CA ARG A 28 -26.93 -18.31 4.66
C ARG A 28 -28.41 -18.14 4.35
N SER A 29 -29.11 -19.26 4.20
CA SER A 29 -30.56 -19.35 4.02
C SER A 29 -31.10 -20.58 4.78
N PRO A 30 -32.41 -20.63 5.06
CA PRO A 30 -33.07 -21.86 5.49
C PRO A 30 -32.77 -23.04 4.56
N ARG A 31 -32.81 -24.25 5.11
CA ARG A 31 -32.56 -25.46 4.34
C ARG A 31 -33.60 -25.60 3.21
N GLY A 32 -33.12 -25.68 1.98
CA GLY A 32 -33.97 -25.78 0.78
C GLY A 32 -34.13 -24.46 0.01
N GLU A 33 -33.71 -23.34 0.58
CA GLU A 33 -33.80 -22.03 -0.08
C GLU A 33 -32.47 -21.61 -0.70
N LYS A 34 -32.52 -21.06 -1.91
CA LYS A 34 -31.33 -20.51 -2.60
C LYS A 34 -31.09 -19.07 -2.18
N VAL A 35 -29.84 -18.73 -1.88
CA VAL A 35 -29.40 -17.33 -1.78
C VAL A 35 -29.00 -16.85 -3.16
N TYR A 36 -29.68 -15.83 -3.66
CA TYR A 36 -29.34 -15.17 -4.92
C TYR A 36 -28.50 -13.93 -4.63
N ASP A 37 -27.46 -13.72 -5.43
CA ASP A 37 -26.66 -12.50 -5.41
C ASP A 37 -26.30 -12.10 -6.85
N LYS A 38 -26.07 -10.81 -7.08
CA LYS A 38 -25.72 -10.26 -8.38
C LYS A 38 -24.22 -9.99 -8.42
N ILE A 39 -23.50 -10.88 -9.10
CA ILE A 39 -22.05 -10.75 -9.29
C ILE A 39 -21.77 -10.05 -10.62
N ARG A 40 -20.97 -8.98 -10.59
CA ARG A 40 -20.46 -8.32 -11.81
C ARG A 40 -19.43 -9.23 -12.51
N GLY A 41 -19.37 -9.19 -13.84
CA GLY A 41 -18.46 -10.02 -14.63
C GLY A 41 -16.96 -9.71 -14.38
N ARG A 42 -16.06 -10.53 -14.93
CA ARG A 42 -14.60 -10.55 -14.62
C ARG A 42 -13.78 -9.32 -15.02
N ARG A 43 -14.38 -8.32 -15.68
CA ARG A 43 -13.68 -7.07 -16.01
C ARG A 43 -13.79 -6.13 -14.82
N PHE A 44 -12.74 -6.11 -14.01
CA PHE A 44 -12.63 -5.20 -12.89
C PHE A 44 -11.38 -4.35 -13.02
N GLU A 45 -11.51 -3.08 -12.64
CA GLU A 45 -10.38 -2.17 -12.50
C GLU A 45 -9.71 -2.48 -11.16
N ARG A 46 -8.43 -2.87 -11.20
CA ARG A 46 -7.63 -3.10 -10.00
C ARG A 46 -7.44 -1.75 -9.31
N THR A 47 -7.63 -1.71 -8.01
CA THR A 47 -7.32 -0.52 -7.20
C THR A 47 -6.19 -0.91 -6.27
N SER A 48 -5.12 -0.15 -6.27
CA SER A 48 -3.96 -0.38 -5.42
C SER A 48 -3.80 0.77 -4.43
N VAL A 49 -3.16 0.49 -3.31
CA VAL A 49 -2.89 1.44 -2.25
C VAL A 49 -1.41 1.34 -1.88
N VAL A 50 -0.77 2.49 -1.67
CA VAL A 50 0.55 2.59 -1.04
C VAL A 50 0.43 3.49 0.19
N ALA A 51 1.09 3.13 1.27
CA ALA A 51 1.11 3.94 2.49
C ALA A 51 2.35 3.65 3.34
N GLY A 52 2.67 4.58 4.24
CA GLY A 52 3.61 4.35 5.33
C GLY A 52 2.88 4.00 6.63
N LEU A 53 3.50 3.19 7.48
CA LEU A 53 3.02 2.85 8.83
C LEU A 53 4.08 3.26 9.88
N VAL A 54 3.70 4.14 10.80
CA VAL A 54 4.54 4.59 11.93
C VAL A 54 3.77 4.43 13.22
N ALA A 55 4.30 3.68 14.19
CA ALA A 55 3.70 3.50 15.51
C ALA A 55 2.18 3.16 15.48
N HIS A 56 1.77 2.30 14.54
CA HIS A 56 0.37 1.90 14.26
C HIS A 56 -0.52 2.96 13.59
N LYS A 57 0.04 4.06 13.10
CA LYS A 57 -0.67 5.09 12.34
C LYS A 57 -0.27 5.04 10.87
N ILE A 58 -1.27 5.07 10.00
CA ILE A 58 -1.07 5.16 8.55
C ILE A 58 -0.76 6.61 8.18
N ILE A 59 0.28 6.81 7.38
CA ILE A 59 0.71 8.11 6.85
C ILE A 59 0.84 8.04 5.32
N ALA A 60 0.69 9.20 4.67
CA ALA A 60 0.77 9.35 3.21
C ALA A 60 -0.01 8.28 2.39
N PRO A 61 -1.25 7.90 2.76
CA PRO A 61 -1.98 6.89 1.99
C PRO A 61 -2.35 7.45 0.61
N MET A 62 -2.10 6.66 -0.43
CA MET A 62 -2.47 6.99 -1.80
C MET A 62 -3.12 5.81 -2.50
N ILE A 63 -4.31 6.06 -3.06
CA ILE A 63 -5.05 5.09 -3.88
C ILE A 63 -4.77 5.38 -5.36
N TYR A 64 -4.50 4.33 -6.15
CA TYR A 64 -4.23 4.43 -7.58
C TYR A 64 -4.78 3.21 -8.33
N LYS A 65 -4.99 3.33 -9.64
CA LYS A 65 -5.66 2.29 -10.45
C LYS A 65 -4.70 1.44 -11.30
N ASP A 66 -3.57 2.03 -11.66
CA ASP A 66 -2.56 1.37 -12.49
C ASP A 66 -1.58 0.53 -11.66
N SER A 67 -0.60 -0.09 -12.34
CA SER A 67 0.51 -0.75 -11.66
C SER A 67 1.49 0.28 -11.08
N MET A 68 2.13 -0.07 -9.97
CA MET A 68 3.18 0.77 -9.39
C MET A 68 4.37 0.82 -10.36
N THR A 69 4.78 2.03 -10.73
CA THR A 69 5.99 2.26 -11.53
C THR A 69 7.02 3.01 -10.70
N SER A 70 8.31 2.88 -11.02
CA SER A 70 9.37 3.57 -10.28
C SER A 70 9.18 5.08 -10.26
N ALA A 71 8.68 5.67 -11.35
CA ALA A 71 8.41 7.10 -11.45
C ALA A 71 7.26 7.52 -10.53
N PHE A 72 6.18 6.74 -10.50
CA PHE A 72 5.02 6.99 -9.65
C PHE A 72 5.38 6.83 -8.16
N PHE A 73 6.08 5.75 -7.81
CA PHE A 73 6.61 5.52 -6.47
C PHE A 73 7.49 6.69 -6.02
N THR A 74 8.47 7.07 -6.84
CA THR A 74 9.39 8.17 -6.47
C THR A 74 8.63 9.49 -6.25
N LYS A 75 7.62 9.77 -7.08
CA LYS A 75 6.80 10.99 -6.94
C LYS A 75 6.00 10.96 -5.64
N TRP A 76 5.40 9.81 -5.30
CA TRP A 76 4.70 9.65 -4.03
C TRP A 76 5.65 9.78 -2.83
N PHE A 77 6.82 9.14 -2.90
CA PHE A 77 7.86 9.20 -1.88
C PHE A 77 8.27 10.65 -1.60
N ASP A 78 8.62 11.41 -2.64
CA ASP A 78 9.04 12.82 -2.54
C ASP A 78 7.90 13.76 -2.12
N LYS A 79 6.71 13.62 -2.71
CA LYS A 79 5.62 14.60 -2.56
C LYS A 79 4.63 14.30 -1.44
N GLN A 80 4.59 13.07 -0.93
CA GLN A 80 3.62 12.67 0.08
C GLN A 80 4.29 12.06 1.30
N LEU A 81 5.19 11.09 1.13
CA LEU A 81 5.81 10.41 2.27
C LEU A 81 6.78 11.34 3.02
N LEU A 82 7.82 11.85 2.35
CA LEU A 82 8.84 12.69 3.01
C LEU A 82 8.24 13.91 3.74
N PRO A 83 7.28 14.67 3.16
CA PRO A 83 6.65 15.79 3.85
C PRO A 83 5.78 15.37 5.05
N SER A 84 5.37 14.10 5.13
CA SER A 84 4.59 13.57 6.27
C SER A 84 5.46 13.15 7.45
N LEU A 85 6.79 13.13 7.30
CA LEU A 85 7.72 12.75 8.36
C LEU A 85 8.15 14.01 9.13
N SER A 86 7.94 14.02 10.45
CA SER A 86 8.23 15.19 11.30
C SER A 86 9.68 15.26 11.79
N GLU A 87 10.39 14.14 11.72
CA GLU A 87 11.75 13.96 12.22
C GLU A 87 12.48 12.93 11.35
N PRO A 88 13.81 12.74 11.50
CA PRO A 88 14.49 11.66 10.81
C PRO A 88 13.88 10.30 11.17
N HIS A 89 13.41 9.56 10.17
CA HIS A 89 12.85 8.21 10.34
C HIS A 89 13.73 7.17 9.65
N LEU A 90 13.75 5.95 10.18
CA LEU A 90 14.25 4.79 9.46
C LEU A 90 13.16 4.27 8.53
N ILE A 91 13.38 4.38 7.22
CA ILE A 91 12.45 3.86 6.21
C ILE A 91 12.76 2.40 5.92
N VAL A 92 11.77 1.53 6.09
CA VAL A 92 11.85 0.10 5.79
C VAL A 92 10.84 -0.23 4.69
N MET A 93 11.34 -0.80 3.60
CA MET A 93 10.55 -1.26 2.46
C MET A 93 11.19 -2.52 1.87
N ASP A 94 10.45 -3.29 1.07
CA ASP A 94 11.00 -4.44 0.38
C ASP A 94 11.93 -4.04 -0.79
N ASN A 95 12.55 -5.02 -1.44
CA ASN A 95 13.47 -4.79 -2.56
C ASN A 95 12.75 -4.95 -3.92
N ALA A 96 11.59 -4.32 -4.09
CA ALA A 96 10.88 -4.34 -5.37
C ALA A 96 11.67 -3.59 -6.47
N SER A 97 11.54 -4.03 -7.72
CA SER A 97 12.23 -3.41 -8.87
C SER A 97 11.80 -1.95 -9.12
N PHE A 98 10.62 -1.57 -8.65
CA PHE A 98 10.12 -0.21 -8.72
C PHE A 98 10.54 0.68 -7.53
N HIS A 99 11.43 0.20 -6.66
CA HIS A 99 12.11 1.00 -5.62
C HIS A 99 13.51 1.41 -6.11
N PRO A 100 13.65 2.53 -6.85
CA PRO A 100 14.93 2.92 -7.43
C PRO A 100 15.86 3.50 -6.35
N LYS A 101 16.60 2.64 -5.63
CA LYS A 101 17.49 2.99 -4.51
C LYS A 101 18.32 4.26 -4.75
N ALA A 102 19.09 4.28 -5.85
CA ALA A 102 19.95 5.41 -6.20
C ALA A 102 19.22 6.75 -6.44
N LYS A 103 17.91 6.71 -6.71
CA LYS A 103 17.09 7.91 -6.84
C LYS A 103 16.47 8.32 -5.50
N LEU A 104 16.09 7.34 -4.67
CA LEU A 104 15.57 7.57 -3.32
C LEU A 104 16.65 8.16 -2.40
N ASP A 105 17.89 7.64 -2.48
CA ASP A 105 19.04 8.14 -1.72
C ASP A 105 19.44 9.60 -2.04
N LYS A 106 18.93 10.15 -3.16
CA LYS A 106 19.15 11.56 -3.52
C LYS A 106 18.06 12.48 -2.98
N LEU A 107 16.95 11.91 -2.52
CA LEU A 107 15.79 12.64 -2.03
C LEU A 107 15.76 12.67 -0.50
N ALA A 108 16.26 11.61 0.15
CA ALA A 108 16.27 11.43 1.60
C ALA A 108 17.69 11.51 2.19
#